data_AF-A0A819TG19-F1
#
_entry.id   AF-A0A819TG19-F1
#
_cell.length_a   1.000
_cell.length_b   1.000
_cell.length_c   1.000
_cell.angle_alpha   90.00
_cell.angle_beta   90.00
_cell.angle_gamma   90.00
#
_symmetry.space_group_name_H-M   'P 1'
#
loop_
_entity.id
_entity.type
_entity.pdbx_description
1 polymer ?
#
loop_
_entity_poly.entity_id
_entity_poly.type
_entity_poly.pdbx_seq_one_letter_code
_entity_poly.pdbx_strand_id
1 'polypeptide(L)'
;MQNEALKFYTNDSFLYRLFNRAFRTENIDLLFIFRFFLADIYKHLQKLHSEQFPDKLPRTVFRGQVMTGSEFNSTKNNIGHLMSVNTFFSTTITCDVTEMYSGSGEDDKMLSMLFEIEVHTTRSMIKKPFASINESSQFSDEDEVVFSIASIFRIKYVEDQRLVSGYWYVQLILGEDDSDMSKLRNDLEQRFCDKGNLRSLGIALRATGDYERAERYFPMLLEYIPEGHHNMGNIYSDFSVE
;
A
#
# COMPACT_ATOMS: atom_id res chain seq x y z
N MET A 1 -21.06 -10.94 -1.59
CA MET A 1 -19.94 -10.13 -2.10
C MET A 1 -18.82 -9.89 -1.07
N GLN A 2 -19.08 -9.74 0.24
CA GLN A 2 -18.05 -9.38 1.24
C GLN A 2 -16.83 -10.34 1.34
N ASN A 3 -16.96 -11.62 0.98
CA ASN A 3 -15.86 -12.60 1.07
C ASN A 3 -15.06 -12.81 -0.23
N GLU A 4 -15.41 -12.15 -1.33
CA GLU A 4 -14.78 -12.40 -2.64
C GLU A 4 -13.92 -11.24 -3.15
N ALA A 5 -14.02 -10.04 -2.55
CA ALA A 5 -13.27 -8.86 -3.00
C ALA A 5 -11.75 -9.10 -3.04
N LEU A 6 -11.22 -9.79 -2.02
CA LEU A 6 -9.81 -10.17 -1.96
C LEU A 6 -9.44 -11.13 -3.10
N LYS A 7 -10.26 -12.14 -3.39
CA LYS A 7 -10.07 -13.08 -4.51
C LYS A 7 -10.06 -12.37 -5.87
N PHE A 8 -11.00 -11.44 -6.07
CA PHE A 8 -11.04 -10.64 -7.29
C PHE A 8 -9.82 -9.73 -7.44
N TYR A 9 -9.27 -9.25 -6.33
CA TYR A 9 -8.07 -8.44 -6.34
C TYR A 9 -6.80 -9.27 -6.59
N THR A 10 -6.68 -10.49 -6.05
CA THR A 10 -5.43 -11.27 -6.12
C THR A 10 -5.36 -12.16 -7.36
N ASN A 11 -6.50 -12.52 -7.94
CA ASN A 11 -6.52 -13.13 -9.27
C ASN A 11 -6.14 -12.11 -10.35
N ASP A 12 -5.51 -12.55 -11.46
CA ASP A 12 -5.21 -11.71 -12.63
C ASP A 12 -6.49 -11.28 -13.38
N SER A 13 -7.26 -10.42 -12.73
CA SER A 13 -8.55 -9.94 -13.15
C SER A 13 -8.45 -8.51 -13.69
N PHE A 14 -9.51 -8.05 -14.34
CA PHE A 14 -9.65 -6.64 -14.67
C PHE A 14 -9.50 -5.75 -13.43
N LEU A 15 -10.00 -6.17 -12.26
CA LEU A 15 -9.92 -5.39 -11.03
C LEU A 15 -8.47 -5.28 -10.55
N TYR A 16 -7.71 -6.38 -10.53
CA TYR A 16 -6.27 -6.35 -10.20
C TYR A 16 -5.52 -5.34 -11.07
N ARG A 17 -5.69 -5.41 -12.39
CA ARG A 17 -5.01 -4.51 -13.34
C ARG A 17 -5.49 -3.06 -13.19
N LEU A 18 -6.78 -2.84 -12.98
CA LEU A 18 -7.36 -1.52 -12.77
C LEU A 18 -6.80 -0.85 -11.51
N PHE A 19 -6.78 -1.57 -10.39
CA PHE A 19 -6.32 -1.04 -9.11
C PHE A 19 -4.83 -0.78 -9.11
N ASN A 20 -4.00 -1.74 -9.55
CA ASN A 20 -2.56 -1.53 -9.61
C ASN A 20 -2.19 -0.35 -10.53
N ARG A 21 -2.90 -0.18 -11.65
CA ARG A 21 -2.74 1.01 -12.49
C ARG A 21 -3.14 2.28 -11.74
N ALA A 22 -4.31 2.30 -11.12
CA ALA A 22 -4.81 3.47 -10.41
C ALA A 22 -3.91 3.90 -9.25
N PHE A 23 -3.36 2.94 -8.50
CA PHE A 23 -2.37 3.20 -7.47
C PHE A 23 -1.06 3.74 -8.07
N ARG A 24 -0.56 3.13 -9.14
CA ARG A 24 0.71 3.54 -9.79
C ARG A 24 0.61 4.92 -10.46
N THR A 25 -0.56 5.31 -10.93
CA THR A 25 -0.81 6.64 -11.52
C THR A 25 -1.44 7.63 -10.55
N GLU A 26 -1.59 7.27 -9.27
CA GLU A 26 -2.23 8.09 -8.24
C GLU A 26 -3.60 8.63 -8.70
N ASN A 27 -4.40 7.79 -9.37
CA ASN A 27 -5.71 8.17 -9.89
C ASN A 27 -6.73 8.18 -8.75
N ILE A 28 -6.77 9.30 -8.02
CA ILE A 28 -7.61 9.50 -6.84
C ILE A 28 -9.10 9.30 -7.17
N ASP A 29 -9.56 9.75 -8.35
CA ASP A 29 -10.95 9.61 -8.77
C ASP A 29 -11.37 8.13 -8.81
N LEU A 30 -10.52 7.28 -9.39
CA LEU A 30 -10.77 5.84 -9.46
C LEU A 30 -10.73 5.20 -8.08
N LEU A 31 -9.69 5.51 -7.28
CA LEU A 31 -9.59 5.00 -5.91
C LEU A 31 -10.80 5.40 -5.06
N PHE A 32 -11.34 6.60 -5.29
CA PHE A 32 -12.53 7.09 -4.64
C PHE A 32 -13.80 6.36 -5.08
N ILE A 33 -14.00 6.16 -6.38
CA ILE A 33 -15.15 5.40 -6.92
C ILE A 33 -15.19 4.00 -6.31
N PHE A 34 -14.03 3.35 -6.21
CA PHE A 34 -13.90 1.99 -5.69
C PHE A 34 -13.59 1.90 -4.19
N ARG A 35 -13.70 3.00 -3.44
CA ARG A 35 -13.34 3.06 -2.01
C ARG A 35 -14.02 1.99 -1.15
N PHE A 36 -15.27 1.64 -1.46
CA PHE A 36 -16.00 0.59 -0.73
C PHE A 36 -15.43 -0.80 -1.01
N PHE A 37 -15.01 -1.06 -2.25
CA PHE A 37 -14.32 -2.30 -2.61
C PHE A 37 -12.97 -2.41 -1.90
N LEU A 38 -12.18 -1.33 -1.88
CA LEU A 38 -10.92 -1.25 -1.14
C LEU A 38 -11.12 -1.46 0.37
N ALA A 39 -12.18 -0.87 0.93
CA ALA A 39 -12.56 -1.04 2.33
C ALA A 39 -12.95 -2.50 2.64
N ASP A 40 -13.62 -3.18 1.72
CA ASP A 40 -13.99 -4.59 1.88
C ASP A 40 -12.76 -5.51 1.84
N ILE A 41 -11.80 -5.27 0.92
CA ILE A 41 -10.51 -5.98 0.93
C ILE A 41 -9.80 -5.77 2.26
N TYR A 42 -9.71 -4.51 2.73
CA TYR A 42 -9.05 -4.17 3.98
C TYR A 42 -9.68 -4.90 5.18
N LYS A 43 -11.02 -4.90 5.28
CA LYS A 43 -11.75 -5.59 6.35
C LYS A 43 -11.52 -7.10 6.32
N HIS A 44 -11.51 -7.70 5.13
CA HIS A 44 -11.24 -9.13 4.99
C HIS A 44 -9.81 -9.45 5.44
N LEU A 45 -8.83 -8.65 5.02
CA LEU A 45 -7.44 -8.83 5.43
C LEU A 45 -7.28 -8.63 6.95
N GLN A 46 -8.01 -7.69 7.55
CA GLN A 46 -8.02 -7.49 9.00
C GLN A 46 -8.57 -8.69 9.77
N LYS A 47 -9.60 -9.35 9.24
CA LYS A 47 -10.14 -10.58 9.80
C LYS A 47 -9.10 -11.70 9.75
N LEU A 48 -8.52 -11.97 8.58
CA LEU A 48 -7.49 -13.00 8.40
C LEU A 48 -6.27 -12.73 9.29
N HIS A 49 -5.81 -11.49 9.33
CA HIS A 49 -4.72 -11.07 10.20
C HIS A 49 -5.00 -11.42 11.67
N SER A 50 -6.22 -11.12 12.15
CA SER A 50 -6.60 -11.41 13.53
C SER A 50 -6.70 -12.91 13.85
N GLU A 51 -7.02 -13.74 12.84
CA GLU A 51 -7.13 -15.20 12.96
C GLU A 51 -5.76 -15.90 12.89
N GLN A 52 -4.79 -15.29 12.19
CA GLN A 52 -3.43 -15.84 11.99
C GLN A 52 -2.43 -15.33 13.02
N PHE A 53 -2.64 -14.14 13.57
CA PHE A 53 -1.75 -13.52 14.54
C PHE A 53 -1.77 -14.25 15.90
N PRO A 54 -0.62 -14.40 16.60
CA PRO A 54 0.75 -14.13 16.14
C PRO A 54 1.39 -15.30 15.40
N ASP A 55 0.99 -16.53 15.75
CA ASP A 55 1.84 -17.71 15.58
C ASP A 55 1.83 -18.27 14.16
N LYS A 56 0.82 -17.91 13.34
CA LYS A 56 0.70 -18.39 11.96
C LYS A 56 1.22 -17.40 10.93
N LEU A 57 1.61 -16.20 11.34
CA LEU A 57 2.14 -15.21 10.41
C LEU A 57 3.64 -15.46 10.14
N PRO A 58 4.07 -15.36 8.87
CA PRO A 58 5.47 -15.57 8.53
C PRO A 58 6.34 -14.45 9.07
N ARG A 59 7.55 -14.82 9.50
CA ARG A 59 8.58 -13.87 9.97
C ARG A 59 9.37 -13.22 8.84
N THR A 60 9.39 -13.86 7.68
CA THR A 60 10.08 -13.38 6.49
C THR A 60 9.23 -13.71 5.27
N VAL A 61 9.10 -12.74 4.37
CA VAL A 61 8.44 -12.91 3.08
C VAL A 61 9.24 -12.21 1.99
N PHE A 62 9.01 -12.64 0.75
CA PHE A 62 9.80 -12.25 -0.40
C PHE A 62 8.93 -11.68 -1.52
N ARG A 63 9.52 -10.80 -2.33
CA ARG A 63 8.87 -10.27 -3.53
C ARG A 63 9.89 -9.96 -4.62
N GLY A 64 9.67 -10.51 -5.81
CA GLY A 64 10.28 -10.05 -7.04
C GLY A 64 9.58 -8.80 -7.58
N GLN A 65 10.36 -7.80 -7.99
CA GLN A 65 9.81 -6.63 -8.67
C GLN A 65 10.83 -6.03 -9.63
N VAL A 66 10.33 -5.48 -10.74
CA VAL A 66 11.11 -4.66 -11.66
C VAL A 66 10.90 -3.19 -11.33
N MET A 67 11.98 -2.40 -11.31
CA MET A 67 11.98 -0.97 -11.03
C MET A 67 12.78 -0.20 -12.08
N THR A 68 12.38 1.02 -12.36
CA THR A 68 13.19 1.97 -13.13
C THR A 68 14.44 2.37 -12.35
N GLY A 69 15.50 2.78 -13.05
CA GLY A 69 16.70 3.31 -12.40
C GLY A 69 16.44 4.49 -11.44
N SER A 70 15.44 5.32 -11.73
CA SER A 70 15.01 6.42 -10.84
C SER A 70 14.34 5.92 -9.55
N GLU A 71 13.43 4.94 -9.65
CA GLU A 71 12.81 4.32 -8.47
C GLU A 71 13.89 3.65 -7.60
N PHE A 72 14.80 2.91 -8.22
CA PHE A 72 15.93 2.27 -7.52
C PHE A 72 16.84 3.28 -6.81
N ASN A 73 17.24 4.36 -7.50
CA ASN A 73 18.09 5.38 -6.90
C ASN A 73 17.39 6.06 -5.71
N SER A 74 16.07 6.27 -5.79
CA SER A 74 15.29 6.77 -4.66
C SER A 74 15.35 5.79 -3.48
N THR A 75 15.12 4.50 -3.70
CA THR A 75 15.25 3.46 -2.66
C THR A 75 16.65 3.44 -2.04
N LYS A 76 17.70 3.47 -2.87
CA LYS A 76 19.10 3.43 -2.42
C LYS A 76 19.49 4.66 -1.59
N ASN A 77 19.01 5.84 -1.97
CA ASN A 77 19.29 7.09 -1.24
C ASN A 77 18.52 7.19 0.08
N ASN A 78 17.47 6.38 0.28
CA ASN A 78 16.63 6.35 1.47
C ASN A 78 16.90 5.14 2.38
N ILE A 79 18.07 4.51 2.27
CA ILE A 79 18.50 3.47 3.23
C ILE A 79 18.49 4.07 4.65
N GLY A 80 17.94 3.32 5.61
CA GLY A 80 17.70 3.73 6.98
C GLY A 80 16.38 4.46 7.21
N HIS A 81 15.72 4.94 6.14
CA HIS A 81 14.45 5.66 6.21
C HIS A 81 13.24 4.77 5.92
N LEU A 82 12.05 5.35 6.10
CA LEU A 82 10.76 4.72 5.87
C LEU A 82 10.35 4.83 4.40
N MET A 83 9.73 3.79 3.88
CA MET A 83 9.04 3.74 2.59
C MET A 83 7.62 3.25 2.78
N SER A 84 6.65 3.88 2.11
CA SER A 84 5.27 3.40 2.06
C SER A 84 4.99 2.76 0.72
N VAL A 85 4.16 1.72 0.72
CA VAL A 85 3.59 1.17 -0.53
C VAL A 85 2.15 1.67 -0.70
N ASN A 86 1.88 2.22 -1.87
CA ASN A 86 0.58 2.80 -2.21
C ASN A 86 -0.37 1.76 -2.85
N THR A 87 -0.01 0.48 -2.84
CA THR A 87 -0.82 -0.65 -3.33
C THR A 87 -1.00 -1.67 -2.20
N PHE A 88 -1.88 -2.66 -2.40
CA PHE A 88 -1.70 -3.91 -1.66
C PHE A 88 -0.40 -4.57 -2.13
N PHE A 89 0.41 -5.01 -1.18
CA PHE A 89 1.75 -5.52 -1.45
C PHE A 89 1.73 -7.02 -1.33
N SER A 90 1.66 -7.69 -2.48
CA SER A 90 1.68 -9.15 -2.58
C SER A 90 3.11 -9.66 -2.44
N THR A 91 3.29 -10.68 -1.62
CA THR A 91 4.58 -11.29 -1.28
C THR A 91 4.35 -12.79 -1.13
N THR A 92 5.41 -13.57 -1.03
CA THR A 92 5.31 -15.01 -0.77
C THR A 92 6.29 -15.44 0.31
N ILE A 93 5.98 -16.54 1.00
CA ILE A 93 6.87 -17.15 1.99
C ILE A 93 8.03 -17.89 1.29
N THR A 94 7.81 -18.41 0.09
CA THR A 94 8.81 -19.20 -0.64
C THR A 94 9.66 -18.31 -1.54
N CYS A 95 10.98 -18.48 -1.47
CA CYS A 95 11.93 -17.73 -2.28
C CYS A 95 12.44 -18.62 -3.42
N ASP A 96 11.62 -18.87 -4.44
CA ASP A 96 12.15 -19.33 -5.74
C ASP A 96 12.48 -18.10 -6.59
N VAL A 97 13.73 -17.68 -6.41
CA VAL A 97 14.36 -16.58 -7.15
C VAL A 97 14.10 -16.67 -8.66
N THR A 98 14.16 -17.86 -9.23
CA THR A 98 14.06 -18.06 -10.68
C THR A 98 12.69 -17.66 -11.24
N GLU A 99 11.63 -17.95 -10.47
CA GLU A 99 10.25 -17.64 -10.86
C GLU A 99 9.93 -16.15 -10.65
N MET A 100 10.45 -15.55 -9.57
CA MET A 100 10.27 -14.14 -9.22
C MET A 100 10.85 -13.15 -10.23
N TYR A 101 11.86 -13.56 -11.02
CA TYR A 101 12.58 -12.72 -11.99
C TYR A 101 12.35 -13.08 -13.46
N SER A 102 11.41 -13.97 -13.75
CA SER A 102 11.11 -14.40 -15.12
C SER A 102 10.63 -13.28 -16.05
N GLY A 103 10.32 -12.09 -15.52
CA GLY A 103 10.25 -10.84 -16.28
C GLY A 103 11.64 -10.28 -16.59
N SER A 104 12.41 -10.98 -17.45
CA SER A 104 13.65 -10.45 -17.99
C SER A 104 13.34 -9.13 -18.72
N GLY A 105 13.77 -8.01 -18.14
CA GLY A 105 13.64 -6.70 -18.78
C GLY A 105 14.33 -6.70 -20.13
N GLU A 106 13.54 -6.68 -21.21
CA GLU A 106 14.04 -6.39 -22.56
C GLU A 106 14.51 -4.92 -22.70
N ASP A 107 14.33 -4.11 -21.65
CA ASP A 107 14.71 -2.70 -21.59
C ASP A 107 15.84 -2.50 -20.57
N ASP A 108 17.02 -2.11 -21.05
CA ASP A 108 18.24 -1.85 -20.25
C ASP A 108 18.04 -0.83 -19.11
N LYS A 109 16.90 -0.12 -19.09
CA LYS A 109 16.54 0.87 -18.07
C LYS A 109 15.84 0.28 -16.84
N MET A 110 15.45 -0.99 -16.91
CA MET A 110 14.73 -1.69 -15.87
C MET A 110 15.68 -2.56 -15.04
N LEU A 111 15.51 -2.52 -13.73
CA LEU A 111 16.33 -3.26 -12.76
C LEU A 111 15.46 -4.29 -12.05
N SER A 112 15.90 -5.54 -12.06
CA SER A 112 15.30 -6.63 -11.28
C SER A 112 15.70 -6.52 -9.81
N MET A 113 14.72 -6.63 -8.91
CA MET A 113 14.86 -6.44 -7.47
C MET A 113 14.29 -7.62 -6.68
N LEU A 114 15.06 -8.16 -5.74
CA LEU A 114 14.57 -9.05 -4.69
C LEU A 114 14.37 -8.28 -3.40
N PHE A 115 13.12 -8.22 -2.96
CA PHE A 115 12.78 -7.74 -1.64
C PHE A 115 12.68 -8.92 -0.69
N GLU A 116 13.44 -8.88 0.40
CA GLU A 116 13.20 -9.67 1.60
C GLU A 116 12.62 -8.75 2.66
N ILE A 117 11.50 -9.13 3.26
CA ILE A 117 10.80 -8.34 4.26
C ILE A 117 10.81 -9.10 5.57
N GLU A 118 11.54 -8.56 6.56
CA GLU A 118 11.50 -9.04 7.93
C GLU A 118 10.26 -8.51 8.64
N VAL A 119 9.51 -9.43 9.25
CA VAL A 119 8.30 -9.18 10.04
C VAL A 119 8.63 -9.53 11.49
N HIS A 120 9.11 -8.52 12.22
CA HIS A 120 9.30 -8.60 13.67
C HIS A 120 8.01 -8.10 14.30
N THR A 121 7.19 -8.97 14.91
CA THR A 121 5.90 -8.49 15.42
C THR A 121 5.46 -9.10 16.74
N THR A 122 5.08 -8.21 17.66
CA THR A 122 4.14 -8.43 18.77
C THR A 122 2.84 -7.65 18.50
N ARG A 123 1.70 -8.06 19.09
CA ARG A 123 0.35 -7.58 18.72
C ARG A 123 0.16 -6.06 18.82
N SER A 124 0.90 -5.40 19.70
CA SER A 124 0.78 -3.96 19.98
C SER A 124 1.43 -3.07 18.92
N MET A 125 2.31 -3.62 18.08
CA MET A 125 3.16 -2.84 17.18
C MET A 125 2.64 -2.76 15.74
N ILE A 126 1.78 -3.69 15.30
CA ILE A 126 1.22 -3.68 13.94
C ILE A 126 -0.09 -2.86 13.89
N LYS A 127 -0.11 -1.81 13.08
CA LYS A 127 -1.33 -1.00 12.82
C LYS A 127 -2.06 -1.38 11.54
N LYS A 128 -1.34 -1.96 10.57
CA LYS A 128 -1.85 -2.28 9.24
C LYS A 128 -1.94 -3.79 9.07
N PRO A 129 -3.11 -4.34 8.71
CA PRO A 129 -3.27 -5.78 8.59
C PRO A 129 -2.44 -6.31 7.41
N PHE A 130 -1.90 -7.50 7.62
CA PHE A 130 -1.36 -8.37 6.60
C PHE A 130 -1.73 -9.80 6.96
N ALA A 131 -1.86 -10.68 5.96
CA ALA A 131 -2.19 -12.07 6.21
C ALA A 131 -1.73 -12.94 5.05
N SER A 132 -1.46 -14.21 5.34
CA SER A 132 -1.48 -15.24 4.32
C SER A 132 -2.89 -15.36 3.76
N ILE A 133 -3.00 -15.52 2.45
CA ILE A 133 -4.29 -15.68 1.78
C ILE A 133 -4.45 -17.05 1.14
N ASN A 134 -3.58 -18.02 1.41
CA ASN A 134 -3.58 -19.35 0.79
C ASN A 134 -4.96 -20.03 0.83
N GLU A 135 -5.64 -19.99 1.99
CA GLU A 135 -6.97 -20.60 2.16
C GLU A 135 -8.07 -19.89 1.33
N SER A 136 -7.79 -18.67 0.89
CA SER A 136 -8.66 -17.84 0.08
C SER A 136 -8.15 -17.60 -1.34
N SER A 137 -6.94 -18.04 -1.70
CA SER A 137 -6.37 -17.84 -3.03
C SER A 137 -6.92 -18.89 -4.00
N GLN A 138 -6.98 -18.54 -5.29
CA GLN A 138 -7.18 -19.53 -6.34
C GLN A 138 -5.93 -20.43 -6.49
N PHE A 139 -4.77 -19.92 -6.08
CA PHE A 139 -3.48 -20.60 -6.13
C PHE A 139 -2.99 -20.80 -4.69
N SER A 140 -3.42 -21.90 -4.07
CA SER A 140 -3.06 -22.22 -2.68
C SER A 140 -1.56 -22.45 -2.48
N ASP A 141 -0.85 -22.75 -3.56
CA ASP A 141 0.54 -23.20 -3.54
C ASP A 141 1.54 -22.03 -3.65
N GLU A 142 1.05 -20.80 -3.86
CA GLU A 142 1.90 -19.60 -4.01
C GLU A 142 2.40 -19.05 -2.66
N ASP A 143 1.92 -19.58 -1.54
CA ASP A 143 2.22 -19.08 -0.19
C ASP A 143 2.07 -17.55 -0.06
N GLU A 144 1.05 -17.01 -0.74
CA GLU A 144 0.86 -15.58 -0.89
C GLU A 144 0.49 -14.92 0.45
N VAL A 145 1.21 -13.85 0.76
CA VAL A 145 1.00 -12.98 1.90
C VAL A 145 0.80 -11.57 1.38
N VAL A 146 -0.32 -10.95 1.75
CA VAL A 146 -0.69 -9.61 1.27
C VAL A 146 -0.64 -8.61 2.41
N PHE A 147 0.09 -7.51 2.22
CA PHE A 147 0.05 -6.35 3.11
C PHE A 147 -0.98 -5.34 2.62
N SER A 148 -1.73 -4.73 3.55
CA SER A 148 -2.68 -3.68 3.21
C SER A 148 -2.01 -2.43 2.63
N ILE A 149 -2.79 -1.63 1.92
CA ILE A 149 -2.36 -0.31 1.46
C ILE A 149 -1.85 0.57 2.61
N ALA A 150 -0.85 1.40 2.32
CA ALA A 150 -0.19 2.26 3.29
C ALA A 150 0.49 1.48 4.43
N SER A 151 0.84 0.20 4.18
CA SER A 151 1.89 -0.47 4.95
C SER A 151 3.21 0.26 4.73
N ILE A 152 3.95 0.43 5.81
CA ILE A 152 5.22 1.16 5.82
C ILE A 152 6.31 0.18 6.18
N PHE A 153 7.45 0.32 5.52
CA PHE A 153 8.63 -0.49 5.70
C PHE A 153 9.85 0.40 5.92
N ARG A 154 10.82 -0.06 6.69
CA ARG A 154 12.13 0.59 6.79
C ARG A 154 13.10 -0.10 5.84
N ILE A 155 13.81 0.67 5.03
CA ILE A 155 14.84 0.15 4.13
C ILE A 155 16.09 -0.10 4.97
N LYS A 156 16.48 -1.36 5.17
CA LYS A 156 17.62 -1.72 6.02
C LYS A 156 18.93 -1.62 5.25
N TYR A 157 19.01 -2.21 4.05
CA TYR A 157 20.11 -2.00 3.11
C TYR A 157 19.74 -2.49 1.71
N VAL A 158 20.63 -2.18 0.76
CA VAL A 158 20.56 -2.60 -0.65
C VAL A 158 21.93 -3.18 -1.05
N GLU A 159 21.93 -4.34 -1.70
CA GLU A 159 23.14 -5.06 -2.12
C GLU A 159 23.08 -5.41 -3.63
N ASP A 160 24.22 -5.29 -4.31
CA ASP A 160 24.36 -5.69 -5.72
C ASP A 160 24.64 -7.19 -5.83
N GLN A 161 23.63 -7.98 -6.18
CA GLN A 161 23.77 -9.42 -6.40
C GLN A 161 23.68 -9.80 -7.88
N ARG A 162 23.80 -8.83 -8.80
CA ARG A 162 23.56 -9.07 -10.23
C ARG A 162 24.53 -10.06 -10.86
N LEU A 163 25.76 -10.14 -10.37
CA LEU A 163 26.77 -11.08 -10.89
C LEU A 163 26.48 -12.55 -10.54
N VAL A 164 25.81 -12.80 -9.41
CA VAL A 164 25.56 -14.16 -8.90
C VAL A 164 24.15 -14.60 -9.25
N SER A 165 23.18 -13.70 -9.07
CA SER A 165 21.76 -14.04 -9.10
C SER A 165 20.93 -13.17 -10.06
N GLY A 166 21.54 -12.16 -10.70
CA GLY A 166 20.87 -11.35 -11.72
C GLY A 166 19.97 -10.22 -11.21
N TYR A 167 19.97 -9.92 -9.91
CA TYR A 167 19.13 -8.86 -9.32
C TYR A 167 19.87 -8.03 -8.25
N TRP A 168 19.27 -6.90 -7.91
CA TRP A 168 19.61 -6.16 -6.68
C TRP A 168 18.81 -6.70 -5.52
N TYR A 169 19.46 -6.94 -4.39
CA TYR A 169 18.83 -7.39 -3.16
C TYR A 169 18.49 -6.20 -2.27
N VAL A 170 17.28 -6.18 -1.72
CA VAL A 170 16.79 -5.12 -0.83
C VAL A 170 16.19 -5.77 0.41
N GLN A 171 16.74 -5.43 1.57
CA GLN A 171 16.16 -5.87 2.84
C GLN A 171 15.27 -4.78 3.43
N LEU A 172 14.04 -5.14 3.72
CA LEU A 172 13.04 -4.31 4.37
C LEU A 172 12.70 -4.87 5.75
N ILE A 173 12.30 -3.99 6.67
CA ILE A 173 11.64 -4.37 7.91
C ILE A 173 10.25 -3.78 7.90
N LEU A 174 9.22 -4.57 8.21
CA LEU A 174 7.86 -4.03 8.42
C LEU A 174 7.89 -3.00 9.55
N GLY A 175 7.40 -1.80 9.27
CA GLY A 175 7.40 -0.69 10.22
C GLY A 175 6.60 -1.02 11.48
N GLU A 176 7.28 -1.02 12.62
CA GLU A 176 6.66 -1.03 13.94
C GLU A 176 6.28 0.41 14.34
N ASP A 177 5.38 0.56 15.32
CA ASP A 177 5.02 1.86 15.92
C ASP A 177 6.21 2.42 16.73
N ASP A 178 7.30 2.76 16.04
CA ASP A 178 8.53 3.35 16.57
C ASP A 178 8.42 4.89 16.63
N SER A 179 9.48 5.55 17.13
CA SER A 179 9.47 7.01 17.28
C SER A 179 9.32 7.76 15.96
N ASP A 180 9.80 7.22 14.84
CA ASP A 180 9.72 7.87 13.55
C ASP A 180 8.32 7.73 12.95
N MET A 181 7.73 6.54 13.07
CA MET A 181 6.36 6.26 12.66
C MET A 181 5.34 7.06 13.46
N SER A 182 5.55 7.16 14.78
CA SER A 182 4.72 7.99 15.65
C SER A 182 4.82 9.48 15.29
N LYS A 183 6.02 9.99 14.99
CA LYS A 183 6.21 11.37 14.53
C LYS A 183 5.52 11.61 13.19
N LEU A 184 5.75 10.74 12.20
CA LEU A 184 5.11 10.83 10.89
C LEU A 184 3.59 10.86 11.02
N ARG A 185 3.03 9.96 11.84
CA ARG A 185 1.58 9.93 12.09
C ARG A 185 1.10 11.21 12.74
N ASN A 186 1.74 11.67 13.82
CA ASN A 186 1.34 12.87 14.53
C ASN A 186 1.41 14.10 13.61
N ASP A 187 2.44 14.20 12.77
CA ASP A 187 2.59 15.26 11.77
C ASP A 187 1.47 15.22 10.74
N LEU A 188 1.09 14.02 10.27
CA LEU A 188 -0.02 13.84 9.33
C LEU A 188 -1.38 14.14 9.98
N GLU A 189 -1.62 13.71 11.21
CA GLU A 189 -2.85 13.99 11.97
C GLU A 189 -2.98 15.48 12.26
N GLN A 190 -1.89 16.15 12.65
CA GLN A 190 -1.85 17.59 12.87
C GLN A 190 -2.14 18.38 11.58
N ARG A 191 -1.64 17.89 10.43
CA ARG A 191 -1.81 18.56 9.13
C ARG A 191 -3.17 18.29 8.47
N PHE A 192 -3.72 17.08 8.62
CA PHE A 192 -4.84 16.60 7.79
C PHE A 192 -6.08 16.13 8.57
N CYS A 193 -6.17 16.46 9.87
CA CYS A 193 -7.29 16.20 10.78
C CYS A 193 -7.43 14.74 11.27
N ASP A 194 -7.93 14.60 12.50
CA ASP A 194 -7.95 13.37 13.35
C ASP A 194 -8.73 12.15 12.81
N LYS A 195 -9.52 12.30 11.76
CA LYS A 195 -10.36 11.20 11.26
C LYS A 195 -10.35 11.25 9.75
N GLY A 196 -9.64 10.30 9.13
CA GLY A 196 -9.62 10.07 7.69
C GLY A 196 -11.04 10.03 7.14
N ASN A 197 -11.50 11.20 6.71
CA ASN A 197 -12.77 11.42 6.10
C ASN A 197 -12.50 12.08 4.76
N LEU A 198 -13.49 12.08 3.90
CA LEU A 198 -13.30 12.55 2.54
C LEU A 198 -12.89 14.05 2.53
N ARG A 199 -13.34 14.85 3.51
CA ARG A 199 -12.89 16.24 3.68
C ARG A 199 -11.38 16.35 3.93
N SER A 200 -10.77 15.44 4.69
CA SER A 200 -9.31 15.38 4.88
C SER A 200 -8.55 15.19 3.57
N LEU A 201 -9.10 14.44 2.61
CA LEU A 201 -8.47 14.27 1.29
C LEU A 201 -8.50 15.57 0.48
N GLY A 202 -9.62 16.30 0.48
CA GLY A 202 -9.71 17.61 -0.16
C GLY A 202 -8.72 18.62 0.45
N ILE A 203 -8.59 18.63 1.79
CA ILE A 203 -7.60 19.46 2.49
C ILE A 203 -6.17 19.06 2.10
N ALA A 204 -5.89 17.76 2.01
CA ALA A 204 -4.57 17.26 1.64
C ALA A 204 -4.18 17.67 0.22
N LEU A 205 -5.08 17.49 -0.76
CA LEU A 205 -4.85 17.89 -2.15
C LEU A 205 -4.51 19.37 -2.28
N ARG A 206 -5.25 20.21 -1.56
CA ARG A 206 -5.00 21.65 -1.52
C ARG A 206 -3.64 21.98 -0.89
N ALA A 207 -3.29 21.34 0.23
CA ALA A 207 -2.02 21.57 0.90
C ALA A 207 -0.81 21.12 0.07
N THR A 208 -0.98 20.12 -0.80
CA THR A 208 0.06 19.67 -1.75
C THR A 208 0.11 20.51 -3.03
N GLY A 209 -0.73 21.53 -3.18
CA GLY A 209 -0.79 22.40 -4.36
C GLY A 209 -1.60 21.83 -5.53
N ASP A 210 -2.34 20.73 -5.32
CA ASP A 210 -3.17 20.08 -6.32
C ASP A 210 -4.61 20.64 -6.29
N TYR A 211 -4.70 21.94 -6.56
CA TYR A 211 -5.94 22.72 -6.45
C TYR A 211 -7.03 22.23 -7.40
N GLU A 212 -6.67 21.87 -8.64
CA GLU A 212 -7.63 21.39 -9.65
C GLU A 212 -8.35 20.13 -9.17
N ARG A 213 -7.62 19.17 -8.58
CA ARG A 213 -8.25 17.96 -8.04
C ARG A 213 -9.04 18.26 -6.78
N ALA A 214 -8.56 19.14 -5.91
CA ALA A 214 -9.32 19.57 -4.73
C ALA A 214 -10.68 20.18 -5.11
N GLU A 215 -10.71 21.06 -6.13
CA GLU A 215 -11.94 21.70 -6.63
C GLU A 215 -12.92 20.72 -7.26
N ARG A 216 -12.46 19.64 -7.88
CA ARG A 216 -13.36 18.57 -8.39
C ARG A 216 -13.88 17.68 -7.27
N TYR A 217 -13.08 17.50 -6.23
CA TYR A 217 -13.36 16.55 -5.16
C TYR A 217 -14.40 17.05 -4.14
N PHE A 218 -14.35 18.33 -3.74
CA PHE A 218 -15.31 18.90 -2.80
C PHE A 218 -16.78 18.86 -3.29
N PRO A 219 -17.10 19.14 -4.57
CA PRO A 219 -18.43 18.97 -5.12
C PRO A 219 -18.92 17.51 -5.12
N MET A 220 -18.06 16.56 -5.53
CA MET A 220 -18.39 15.13 -5.44
C MET A 220 -18.72 14.74 -3.99
N LEU A 221 -17.99 15.27 -3.01
CA LEU A 221 -18.27 15.08 -1.59
C LEU A 221 -19.71 15.43 -1.21
N LEU A 222 -20.17 16.59 -1.69
CA LEU A 222 -21.48 17.15 -1.37
C LEU A 222 -22.60 16.31 -2.00
N GLU A 223 -22.36 15.70 -3.16
CA GLU A 223 -23.32 14.77 -3.79
C GLU A 223 -23.48 13.45 -3.01
N TYR A 224 -22.42 12.96 -2.36
CA TYR A 224 -22.43 11.69 -1.63
C TYR A 224 -22.85 11.81 -0.16
N ILE A 225 -23.00 13.01 0.37
CA ILE A 225 -23.38 13.26 1.76
C ILE A 225 -24.89 13.55 1.84
N PRO A 226 -25.65 12.94 2.77
CA PRO A 226 -27.09 13.19 2.90
C PRO A 226 -27.40 14.67 3.14
N GLU A 227 -28.51 15.17 2.57
CA GLU A 227 -29.00 16.52 2.84
C GLU A 227 -29.14 16.77 4.36
N GLY A 228 -28.68 17.92 4.83
CA GLY A 228 -28.66 18.28 6.26
C GLY A 228 -27.50 17.69 7.09
N HIS A 229 -26.53 17.00 6.50
CA HIS A 229 -25.39 16.48 7.25
C HIS A 229 -24.55 17.60 7.90
N HIS A 230 -24.25 17.47 9.19
CA HIS A 230 -23.57 18.48 10.02
C HIS A 230 -22.22 18.98 9.47
N ASN A 231 -21.54 18.18 8.64
CA ASN A 231 -20.26 18.58 8.03
C ASN A 231 -20.39 19.42 6.74
N MET A 232 -21.60 19.60 6.17
CA MET A 232 -21.75 20.35 4.91
C MET A 232 -21.22 21.78 5.00
N GLY A 233 -21.49 22.51 6.08
CA GLY A 233 -20.99 23.88 6.26
C GLY A 233 -19.45 23.95 6.26
N ASN A 234 -18.78 22.97 6.86
CA ASN A 234 -17.32 22.88 6.87
C ASN A 234 -16.76 22.58 5.47
N ILE A 235 -17.46 21.77 4.67
CA ILE A 235 -17.06 21.42 3.30
C ILE A 235 -17.20 22.65 2.38
N TYR A 236 -18.31 23.40 2.50
CA TYR A 236 -18.47 24.67 1.78
C TYR A 236 -17.42 25.71 2.18
N SER A 237 -17.10 25.81 3.48
CA SER A 237 -16.05 26.72 3.95
C SER A 237 -14.68 26.37 3.38
N ASP A 238 -14.29 25.09 3.33
CA ASP A 238 -12.98 24.71 2.79
C ASP A 238 -12.88 24.94 1.28
N PHE A 239 -14.01 24.82 0.58
CA PHE A 239 -14.13 25.08 -0.85
C PHE A 239 -14.09 26.59 -1.19
N SER A 240 -14.57 27.46 -0.30
CA SER A 240 -14.80 28.89 -0.58
C SER A 240 -13.67 29.84 -0.16
N VAL A 241 -12.60 29.32 0.48
CA VAL A 241 -11.43 30.15 0.81
C VAL A 241 -10.50 30.18 -0.39
N GLU A 242 -10.44 31.32 -1.09
CA GLU A 242 -9.35 31.68 -2.02
C GLU A 242 -8.03 31.92 -1.25
#